data_AF-A0A9W9ZKL0-F1
#
_entry.id   AF-A0A9W9ZKL0-F1
#
_cell.length_a   1.000
_cell.length_b   1.000
_cell.length_c   1.000
_cell.angle_alpha   90.00
_cell.angle_beta   90.00
_cell.angle_gamma   90.00
#
_symmetry.space_group_name_H-M   'P 1'
#
loop_
_entity.id
_entity.type
_entity.pdbx_description
1 polymer ?
#
loop_
_entity_poly.entity_id
_entity_poly.type
_entity_poly.pdbx_seq_one_letter_code
_entity_poly.pdbx_strand_id
1 'polypeptide(L)'
;MYLEKVLMLMGVLCLTLVTQPIPVHRDPGHTAEYAIVFDAGSTSTRLKIYQFLASGSSLQPSDVLELSPSPHKVRPGISDLADDPFKVEAYMMPLLESAKKNHPRRQASINSYIFVRDSRNETIA
;
A
#
# COMPACT_ATOMS: atom_id res chain seq x y z
N MET A 1 -36.38 33.14 24.99
CA MET A 1 -34.94 33.46 24.86
C MET A 1 -34.01 32.33 25.33
N TYR A 2 -34.35 31.53 26.35
CA TYR A 2 -33.50 30.42 26.82
C TYR A 2 -33.46 29.20 25.88
N LEU A 3 -34.61 28.82 25.29
CA LEU A 3 -34.72 27.59 24.48
C LEU A 3 -33.89 27.65 23.18
N GLU A 4 -33.90 28.80 22.50
CA GLU A 4 -33.06 29.10 21.33
C GLU A 4 -31.56 28.97 21.64
N LYS A 5 -31.14 29.44 22.82
CA LYS A 5 -29.74 29.34 23.26
C LYS A 5 -29.35 27.89 23.56
N VAL A 6 -30.24 27.10 24.17
CA VAL A 6 -30.01 25.68 24.42
C VAL A 6 -29.91 24.89 23.11
N LEU A 7 -30.79 25.18 22.14
CA LEU A 7 -30.76 24.52 20.83
C LEU A 7 -29.48 24.85 20.05
N MET A 8 -29.03 26.11 20.08
CA MET A 8 -27.74 26.50 19.50
C MET A 8 -26.57 25.80 20.21
N LEU A 9 -26.59 25.70 21.55
CA LEU A 9 -25.53 25.04 22.30
C LEU A 9 -25.44 23.54 21.95
N MET A 10 -26.58 22.87 21.82
CA MET A 10 -26.66 21.47 21.42
C MET A 10 -26.23 21.25 19.97
N GLY A 11 -26.61 22.15 19.05
CA GLY A 11 -26.18 22.09 17.66
C GLY A 11 -24.67 22.25 17.49
N VAL A 12 -24.07 23.21 18.21
CA VAL A 12 -22.62 23.40 18.24
C VAL A 12 -21.92 22.18 18.87
N LEU A 13 -22.46 21.64 19.96
CA LEU A 13 -21.90 20.44 20.60
C LEU A 13 -21.95 19.22 19.67
N CYS A 14 -23.06 19.00 18.97
CA CYS A 14 -23.20 17.92 17.98
C CYS A 14 -22.21 18.08 16.81
N LEU A 15 -21.98 19.30 16.31
CA LEU A 15 -20.97 19.51 15.27
C LEU A 15 -19.56 19.17 15.75
N THR A 16 -19.21 19.56 16.99
CA THR A 16 -17.86 19.30 17.52
C THR A 16 -17.58 17.82 17.79
N LEU A 17 -18.61 17.03 18.14
CA LEU A 17 -18.48 15.60 18.41
C LEU A 17 -18.26 14.79 17.12
N VAL A 18 -18.81 15.23 15.98
CA VAL A 18 -18.67 14.54 14.69
C VAL A 18 -17.30 14.79 14.05
N THR A 19 -16.60 15.86 14.42
CA THR A 19 -15.31 16.24 13.83
C THR A 19 -14.08 15.69 14.57
N GLN A 20 -14.24 14.88 15.62
CA GLN A 20 -13.06 14.33 16.28
C GLN A 20 -12.35 13.35 15.33
N PRO A 21 -11.08 13.60 14.96
CA PRO A 21 -10.34 12.69 14.10
C PRO A 21 -10.26 11.33 14.79
N ILE A 22 -10.60 10.27 14.06
CA ILE A 22 -10.53 8.90 14.57
C ILE A 22 -9.10 8.65 15.03
N PRO A 23 -8.89 8.22 16.29
CA PRO A 23 -7.55 8.04 16.82
C PRO A 23 -6.80 6.98 16.01
N VAL A 24 -5.68 7.39 15.42
CA VAL A 24 -4.69 6.49 14.82
C VAL A 24 -4.01 5.75 15.96
N HIS A 25 -4.15 4.42 16.02
CA HIS A 25 -3.53 3.63 17.05
C HIS A 25 -2.08 3.31 16.64
N ARG A 26 -1.12 3.87 17.39
CA ARG A 26 0.30 3.54 17.29
C ARG A 26 0.63 2.60 18.45
N ASP A 27 0.34 1.32 18.27
CA ASP A 27 0.67 0.32 19.28
C ASP A 27 2.09 -0.22 19.04
N PRO A 28 3.04 -0.01 19.96
CA PRO A 28 4.36 -0.62 19.88
C PRO A 28 4.33 -2.15 19.97
N GLY A 29 3.20 -2.76 20.37
CA GLY A 29 2.92 -4.20 20.34
C GLY A 29 2.19 -4.68 19.08
N HIS A 30 1.82 -3.79 18.15
CA HIS A 30 1.12 -4.20 16.93
C HIS A 30 2.04 -5.00 16.01
N THR A 31 1.48 -6.07 15.46
CA THR A 31 2.05 -6.85 14.36
C THR A 31 2.22 -5.90 13.17
N ALA A 32 3.47 -5.63 12.75
CA ALA A 32 3.72 -4.69 11.65
C ALA A 32 3.03 -5.20 10.38
N GLU A 33 2.24 -4.34 9.74
CA GLU A 33 1.59 -4.68 8.47
C GLU A 33 2.47 -4.21 7.31
N TYR A 34 2.58 -5.05 6.28
CA TYR A 34 3.33 -4.75 5.07
C TYR A 34 2.44 -4.85 3.84
N ALA A 35 2.61 -3.89 2.91
CA ALA A 35 2.11 -4.00 1.55
C ALA A 35 3.28 -4.24 0.60
N ILE A 36 3.23 -5.36 -0.13
CA ILE A 36 4.16 -5.66 -1.22
C ILE A 36 3.43 -5.35 -2.53
N VAL A 37 4.01 -4.49 -3.35
CA VAL A 37 3.42 -4.05 -4.61
C VAL A 37 4.36 -4.38 -5.76
N PHE A 38 3.86 -5.15 -6.72
CA PHE A 38 4.52 -5.38 -8.01
C PHE A 38 3.88 -4.51 -9.08
N ASP A 39 4.64 -3.55 -9.60
CA ASP A 39 4.27 -2.70 -10.73
C ASP A 39 4.83 -3.31 -12.01
N ALA A 40 3.99 -4.09 -12.69
CA ALA A 40 4.32 -4.84 -13.88
C ALA A 40 4.02 -4.01 -15.13
N GLY A 41 5.03 -3.28 -15.61
CA GLY A 41 4.97 -2.52 -16.87
C GLY A 41 5.60 -3.27 -18.04
N SER A 42 5.35 -2.76 -19.25
CA SER A 42 5.83 -3.34 -20.51
C SER A 42 7.36 -3.38 -20.66
N THR A 43 8.10 -2.50 -19.97
CA THR A 43 9.58 -2.48 -20.02
C THR A 43 10.25 -3.13 -18.81
N SER A 44 9.55 -3.19 -17.68
CA SER A 44 10.12 -3.66 -16.41
C SER A 44 9.03 -3.97 -15.40
N THR A 45 9.28 -4.94 -14.53
CA THR A 45 8.50 -5.13 -13.29
C THR A 45 9.27 -4.56 -12.10
N ARG A 46 8.60 -3.74 -11.28
CA ARG A 46 9.19 -3.07 -10.11
C ARG A 46 8.55 -3.58 -8.82
N LEU A 47 9.36 -3.74 -7.79
CA LEU A 47 8.95 -4.10 -6.43
C LEU A 47 8.98 -2.86 -5.55
N LYS A 48 7.87 -2.60 -4.88
CA LYS A 48 7.73 -1.61 -3.80
C LYS A 48 7.25 -2.32 -2.54
N ILE A 49 7.81 -1.97 -1.39
CA ILE A 49 7.41 -2.54 -0.10
C ILE A 49 7.13 -1.38 0.82
N TYR A 50 5.96 -1.39 1.43
CA TYR A 50 5.51 -0.40 2.38
C TYR A 50 5.29 -1.06 3.73
N GLN A 51 5.78 -0.44 4.80
CA GLN A 51 5.49 -0.81 6.18
C GLN A 51 4.51 0.20 6.76
N PHE A 52 3.39 -0.28 7.29
CA PHE A 52 2.47 0.56 8.05
C PHE A 52 2.96 0.68 9.49
N LEU A 53 3.20 1.92 9.91
CA LEU A 53 3.66 2.28 11.25
C LEU A 53 2.50 2.50 12.23
N ALA A 54 1.27 2.51 11.71
CA ALA A 54 0.05 2.65 12.47
C ALA A 54 -1.10 1.91 11.78
N SER A 55 -2.22 1.73 12.49
CA SER A 55 -3.45 1.15 11.95
C SER A 55 -4.67 2.02 12.30
N GLY A 56 -5.70 1.99 11.45
CA GLY A 56 -6.95 2.73 11.63
C GLY A 56 -7.52 3.28 10.33
N SER A 57 -8.71 3.87 10.39
CA SER A 57 -9.44 4.37 9.21
C SER A 57 -8.95 5.73 8.68
N SER A 58 -7.95 6.33 9.32
CA SER A 58 -7.45 7.67 9.00
C SER A 58 -5.91 7.71 8.92
N LEU A 59 -5.32 6.72 8.25
CA LEU A 59 -3.88 6.67 8.01
C LEU A 59 -3.40 7.90 7.23
N GLN A 60 -2.30 8.49 7.68
CA GLN A 60 -1.61 9.56 6.97
C GLN A 60 -0.42 9.01 6.18
N PRO A 61 0.05 9.70 5.12
CA PRO A 61 1.26 9.30 4.42
C PRO A 61 2.49 9.13 5.34
N SER A 62 2.57 9.91 6.42
CA SER A 62 3.63 9.80 7.43
C SER A 62 3.57 8.52 8.26
N ASP A 63 2.44 7.82 8.27
CA ASP A 63 2.28 6.53 8.96
C ASP A 63 2.70 5.34 8.06
N VAL A 64 3.26 5.61 6.87
CA VAL A 64 3.73 4.59 5.93
C VAL A 64 5.20 4.82 5.59
N LEU A 65 6.03 3.79 5.77
CA LEU A 65 7.44 3.80 5.41
C LEU A 65 7.67 2.96 4.15
N GLU A 66 8.23 3.56 3.09
CA GLU A 66 8.71 2.81 1.94
C GLU A 66 10.09 2.20 2.23
N LEU A 67 10.21 0.89 2.06
CA LEU A 67 11.49 0.19 2.17
C LEU A 67 12.25 0.23 0.83
N SER A 68 13.56 0.02 0.90
CA SER A 68 14.45 0.00 -0.27
C SER A 68 14.95 -1.41 -0.59
N PRO A 69 14.12 -2.27 -1.22
CA PRO A 69 14.56 -3.60 -1.60
C PRO A 69 15.66 -3.56 -2.67
N SER A 70 16.47 -4.61 -2.69
CA SER A 70 17.50 -4.82 -3.71
C SER A 70 17.54 -6.31 -4.07
N PRO A 71 17.31 -6.69 -5.35
CA PRO A 71 16.84 -5.82 -6.43
C PRO A 71 15.38 -5.34 -6.22
N HIS A 72 15.07 -4.11 -6.62
CA HIS A 72 13.69 -3.58 -6.65
C HIS A 72 13.07 -3.58 -8.06
N LYS A 73 13.76 -4.14 -9.06
CA LYS A 73 13.34 -4.10 -10.45
C LYS A 73 14.00 -5.20 -11.25
N VAL A 74 13.26 -5.79 -12.17
CA VAL A 74 13.77 -6.71 -13.20
C VAL A 74 13.37 -6.21 -14.59
N ARG A 75 14.14 -6.66 -15.59
CA ARG A 75 13.89 -6.43 -17.02
C ARG A 75 14.03 -7.76 -17.77
N PRO A 76 13.32 -7.98 -18.88
CA PRO A 76 12.42 -7.04 -19.57
C PRO A 76 11.05 -6.93 -18.86
N GLY A 77 9.99 -6.40 -19.49
CA GLY A 77 8.67 -6.30 -18.85
C GLY A 77 7.98 -7.65 -18.75
N ILE A 78 6.97 -7.80 -17.88
CA ILE A 78 6.27 -9.09 -17.76
C ILE A 78 5.51 -9.46 -19.05
N SER A 79 5.13 -8.45 -19.85
CA SER A 79 4.46 -8.63 -21.14
C SER A 79 5.33 -9.38 -22.16
N ASP A 80 6.65 -9.28 -22.05
CA ASP A 80 7.60 -9.96 -22.95
C ASP A 80 7.66 -11.48 -22.70
N LEU A 81 6.99 -11.95 -21.64
CA LEU A 81 6.85 -13.37 -21.31
C LEU A 81 5.51 -13.96 -21.81
N ALA A 82 4.70 -13.20 -22.57
CA ALA A 82 3.38 -13.63 -23.02
C ALA A 82 3.40 -14.94 -23.83
N ASP A 83 4.43 -15.14 -24.65
CA ASP A 83 4.57 -16.34 -25.50
C ASP A 83 5.11 -17.56 -24.72
N ASP A 84 5.64 -17.37 -23.51
CA ASP A 84 6.22 -18.43 -22.68
C ASP A 84 5.98 -18.16 -21.19
N PRO A 85 4.77 -18.48 -20.68
CA PRO A 85 4.39 -18.22 -19.30
C PRO A 85 5.20 -19.03 -18.28
N PHE A 86 5.89 -20.11 -18.69
CA PHE A 86 6.73 -20.91 -17.79
C PHE A 86 7.95 -20.13 -17.28
N LYS A 87 8.35 -19.05 -17.97
CA LYS A 87 9.45 -18.18 -17.53
C LYS A 87 9.07 -17.21 -16.40
N VAL A 88 7.77 -17.03 -16.10
CA VAL A 88 7.30 -16.03 -15.14
C VAL A 88 7.84 -16.29 -13.73
N GLU A 89 7.90 -17.54 -13.30
CA GLU A 89 8.43 -17.88 -11.97
C GLU A 89 9.88 -17.45 -11.82
N ALA A 90 10.75 -17.90 -12.74
CA ALA A 90 12.16 -17.55 -12.74
C ALA A 90 12.39 -16.03 -12.86
N TYR A 91 11.54 -15.35 -13.64
CA TYR A 91 11.57 -13.90 -13.80
C TYR A 91 11.20 -13.14 -12.53
N MET A 92 10.18 -13.60 -11.78
CA MET A 92 9.71 -12.94 -10.55
C MET A 92 10.57 -13.28 -9.34
N MET A 93 11.28 -14.42 -9.36
CA MET A 93 12.07 -14.93 -8.24
C MET A 93 13.01 -13.89 -7.60
N PRO A 94 13.79 -13.08 -8.34
CA PRO A 94 14.68 -12.09 -7.74
C PRO A 94 13.93 -11.04 -6.90
N LEU A 95 12.72 -10.65 -7.33
CA LEU A 95 11.90 -9.71 -6.58
C LEU A 95 11.27 -10.38 -5.36
N LEU A 96 10.79 -11.62 -5.49
CA LEU A 96 10.22 -12.38 -4.38
C LEU A 96 11.25 -12.60 -3.26
N GLU A 97 12.48 -12.95 -3.61
CA GLU A 97 13.57 -13.11 -2.64
C GLU A 97 13.97 -11.77 -2.00
N SER A 98 13.98 -10.68 -2.78
CA SER A 98 14.19 -9.35 -2.21
C SER A 98 13.10 -8.97 -1.21
N ALA A 99 11.84 -9.27 -1.52
CA ALA A 99 10.72 -9.02 -0.62
C ALA A 99 10.84 -9.82 0.68
N LYS A 100 11.17 -11.12 0.59
CA LYS A 100 11.40 -11.98 1.76
C LYS A 100 12.51 -11.45 2.68
N LYS A 101 13.59 -10.91 2.11
CA LYS A 101 14.71 -10.36 2.89
C LYS A 101 14.34 -9.09 3.67
N ASN A 102 13.39 -8.31 3.18
CA ASN A 102 12.99 -7.03 3.78
C ASN A 102 11.85 -7.16 4.80
N HIS A 103 11.50 -8.39 5.20
CA HIS A 103 10.40 -8.67 6.13
C HIS A 103 10.88 -9.35 7.43
N PRO A 104 10.42 -8.92 8.62
CA PRO A 104 10.73 -9.58 9.89
C PRO A 104 9.95 -10.90 10.05
N ARG A 105 10.68 -12.01 10.06
CA ARG A 105 10.21 -13.41 10.01
C ARG A 105 9.15 -13.87 11.03
N ARG A 106 8.75 -13.08 12.03
CA ARG A 106 8.08 -13.64 13.23
C ARG A 106 6.66 -13.18 13.53
N GLN A 107 6.16 -12.05 13.02
CA GLN A 107 4.83 -11.54 13.38
C GLN A 107 4.50 -10.34 12.51
N ALA A 108 4.23 -10.56 11.22
CA ALA A 108 3.80 -9.49 10.34
C ALA A 108 2.73 -10.02 9.38
N SER A 109 1.64 -9.26 9.23
CA SER A 109 0.63 -9.49 8.22
C SER A 109 1.15 -8.93 6.89
N ILE A 110 1.03 -9.72 5.82
CA ILE A 110 1.50 -9.33 4.49
C ILE A 110 0.30 -9.32 3.55
N ASN A 111 0.04 -8.14 2.98
CA ASN A 111 -0.84 -7.99 1.83
C ASN A 111 0.01 -7.83 0.57
N SER A 112 -0.21 -8.69 -0.42
CA SER A 112 0.54 -8.67 -1.69
C SER A 112 -0.38 -8.26 -2.84
N TYR A 113 0.03 -7.25 -3.60
CA TYR A 113 -0.71 -6.71 -4.73
C TYR A 113 0.16 -6.74 -5.98
N ILE A 114 -0.42 -7.14 -7.11
CA ILE A 114 0.21 -7.07 -8.43
C ILE A 114 -0.65 -6.17 -9.29
N PHE A 115 -0.06 -5.08 -9.78
CA PHE A 115 -0.69 -4.18 -10.73
C PHE A 115 -0.03 -4.38 -12.09
N VAL A 116 -0.81 -4.82 -13.07
CA VAL A 116 -0.36 -4.95 -14.46
C VAL A 116 -0.78 -3.70 -15.22
N ARG A 117 0.19 -3.00 -15.82
CA ARG A 117 -0.05 -1.86 -16.69
C ARG A 117 0.19 -2.28 -18.13
N ASP A 118 -0.89 -2.37 -18.91
CA ASP A 118 -0.76 -2.47 -20.35
C ASP A 118 -0.43 -1.08 -20.92
N SER A 119 0.73 -0.95 -21.54
CA SER A 119 1.11 0.29 -22.24
C SER A 119 0.83 0.23 -23.74
N ARG A 120 0.07 -0.78 -24.22
CA ARG A 120 -0.47 -0.76 -25.59
C ARG A 120 -1.61 0.25 -25.66
N ASN A 121 -1.22 1.53 -25.64
CA ASN A 121 -2.11 2.60 -26.03
C ASN A 121 -2.24 2.56 -27.56
N GLU A 122 -3.48 2.47 -27.97
CA GLU A 122 -3.99 2.49 -29.32
C GLU A 122 -3.45 3.72 -30.07
N THR A 123 -2.77 3.50 -31.20
CA THR A 123 -2.57 4.57 -32.19
C THR A 123 -3.76 4.51 -33.15
N ILE A 124 -4.81 5.25 -32.83
CA ILE A 124 -5.74 5.76 -33.84
C ILE A 124 -5.54 7.27 -33.88
N ALA A 125 -4.80 7.72 -34.90
CA ALA A 125 -4.91 9.02 -35.56
C ALA A 125 -4.22 8.92 -36.91
#